data_AF-A0A1V5G8E2-F1
#
_entry.id   AF-A0A1V5G8E2-F1
#
_cell.length_a   1.000
_cell.length_b   1.000
_cell.length_c   1.000
_cell.angle_alpha   90.00
_cell.angle_beta   90.00
_cell.angle_gamma   90.00
#
_symmetry.space_group_name_H-M   'P 1'
#
loop_
_entity.id
_entity.type
_entity.pdbx_description
1 polymer ?
#
loop_
_entity_poly.entity_id
_entity_poly.type
_entity_poly.pdbx_seq_one_letter_code
_entity_poly.pdbx_strand_id
1 'polypeptide(L)'
;MIKRNRVGAFLLASALCLTPLSSQSAVPFHMNNTITASAESISDMPADFQYAADWIWQNRIEREKSTVRRNTIFDQIVAGKGTINYVVKWQSHRTVTYEQRQKFEKMLSDCINAWNDWLAGYENWPYDHIDVKIVGWAVIDKNCLLDLHDDEVVYTDTKYYDAQYDTSNGRDTIPDKEPFAPSELSRFDHFTEKNYQYPGGLDNRFDMYMWATQGFPDIGGCGGD
;
A
#
# COMPACT_ATOMS: atom_id res chain seq x y z
N MET A 1 -19.16 12.70 -27.78
CA MET A 1 -19.93 11.83 -26.86
C MET A 1 -19.47 10.40 -27.11
N ILE A 2 -18.45 9.95 -26.37
CA ILE A 2 -17.82 8.63 -26.57
C ILE A 2 -18.39 7.69 -25.50
N LYS A 3 -19.11 6.65 -25.92
CA LYS A 3 -19.58 5.58 -25.04
C LYS A 3 -18.36 4.76 -24.59
N ARG A 4 -17.98 4.86 -23.31
CA ARG A 4 -17.05 3.92 -22.66
C ARG A 4 -17.81 2.64 -22.32
N ASN A 5 -17.46 1.53 -22.95
CA ASN A 5 -17.92 0.19 -22.58
C ASN A 5 -17.36 -0.15 -21.21
N ARG A 6 -18.22 -0.17 -20.18
CA ARG A 6 -17.87 -0.57 -18.82
C ARG A 6 -17.83 -2.09 -18.73
N VAL A 7 -16.63 -2.65 -18.57
CA VAL A 7 -16.42 -4.08 -18.26
C VAL A 7 -16.80 -4.28 -16.79
N GLY A 8 -17.66 -5.27 -16.51
CA GLY A 8 -18.22 -5.52 -15.18
C GLY A 8 -17.20 -6.05 -14.18
N ALA A 9 -17.31 -5.60 -12.93
CA ALA A 9 -16.46 -6.01 -11.81
C ALA A 9 -17.19 -6.97 -10.86
N PHE A 10 -16.45 -7.95 -10.33
CA PHE A 10 -16.92 -8.89 -9.31
C PHE A 10 -16.74 -8.27 -7.92
N LEU A 11 -17.77 -8.38 -7.05
CA LEU A 11 -17.68 -7.98 -5.65
C LEU A 11 -16.89 -9.03 -4.84
N LEU A 12 -15.65 -8.71 -4.45
CA LEU A 12 -15.03 -9.30 -3.27
C LEU A 12 -15.19 -8.29 -2.12
N ALA A 13 -15.95 -8.65 -1.10
CA ALA A 13 -15.97 -7.89 0.15
C ALA A 13 -14.62 -8.11 0.87
N SER A 14 -13.74 -7.13 0.84
CA SER A 14 -12.47 -7.16 1.55
C SER A 14 -12.70 -6.99 3.06
N ALA A 15 -12.99 -8.09 3.75
CA ALA A 15 -12.71 -8.22 5.17
C ALA A 15 -11.27 -8.78 5.30
N LEU A 16 -10.29 -7.90 5.51
CA LEU A 16 -8.93 -8.32 5.89
C LEU A 16 -8.94 -8.80 7.35
N CYS A 17 -9.40 -10.03 7.55
CA CYS A 17 -9.08 -10.87 8.71
C CYS A 17 -8.58 -12.20 8.15
N LEU A 18 -7.27 -12.36 8.01
CA LEU A 18 -6.65 -13.62 7.62
C LEU A 18 -6.80 -14.63 8.78
N THR A 19 -7.81 -15.49 8.71
CA THR A 19 -7.78 -16.79 9.39
C THR A 19 -7.21 -17.83 8.42
N PRO A 20 -6.37 -18.77 8.88
CA PRO A 20 -5.80 -19.80 8.01
C PRO A 20 -6.92 -20.73 7.53
N LEU A 21 -7.22 -20.73 6.23
CA LEU A 21 -8.10 -21.72 5.63
C LEU A 21 -7.40 -23.09 5.63
N SER A 22 -7.89 -23.97 6.50
CA SER A 22 -7.73 -25.41 6.32
C SER A 22 -8.49 -25.85 5.07
N SER A 23 -7.84 -26.68 4.25
CA SER A 23 -8.37 -27.17 2.97
C SER A 23 -9.72 -27.87 3.15
N GLN A 24 -10.79 -27.34 2.56
CA GLN A 24 -12.02 -28.08 2.31
C GLN A 24 -12.42 -27.98 0.83
N SER A 25 -12.83 -29.13 0.33
CA SER A 25 -13.11 -29.50 -1.05
C SER A 25 -14.02 -28.51 -1.77
N ALA A 26 -13.66 -28.18 -3.02
CA ALA A 26 -14.40 -27.26 -3.87
C ALA A 26 -15.82 -27.77 -4.19
N VAL A 27 -16.83 -27.00 -3.78
CA VAL A 27 -18.20 -27.11 -4.29
C VAL A 27 -18.36 -26.02 -5.37
N PRO A 28 -18.82 -26.32 -6.59
CA PRO A 28 -18.92 -25.33 -7.65
C PRO A 28 -20.06 -24.35 -7.35
N PHE A 29 -19.71 -23.12 -6.98
CA PHE A 29 -20.66 -22.04 -6.75
C PHE A 29 -21.09 -21.44 -8.10
N HIS A 30 -22.34 -21.68 -8.52
CA HIS A 30 -22.96 -20.95 -9.64
C HIS A 30 -23.61 -19.68 -9.10
N MET A 31 -22.95 -18.52 -9.26
CA MET A 31 -23.58 -17.21 -9.09
C MET A 31 -24.07 -16.68 -10.43
N ASN A 32 -25.40 -16.64 -10.62
CA ASN A 32 -26.05 -16.06 -11.80
C ASN A 32 -26.65 -14.66 -11.56
N ASN A 33 -26.19 -13.91 -10.55
CA ASN A 33 -26.63 -12.53 -10.33
C ASN A 33 -25.48 -11.55 -10.50
N THR A 34 -25.54 -10.75 -11.57
CA THR A 34 -24.70 -9.56 -11.75
C THR A 34 -25.28 -8.44 -10.89
N ILE A 35 -24.73 -8.23 -9.69
CA ILE A 35 -25.03 -7.05 -8.87
C ILE A 35 -24.17 -5.90 -9.42
N THR A 36 -24.81 -4.90 -10.03
CA THR A 36 -24.13 -3.67 -10.46
C THR A 36 -24.51 -2.58 -9.47
N ALA A 37 -23.55 -2.06 -8.72
CA ALA A 37 -23.73 -0.89 -7.86
C ALA A 37 -22.76 0.20 -8.32
N SER A 38 -23.27 1.42 -8.51
CA SER A 38 -22.47 2.62 -8.79
C SER A 38 -23.06 3.76 -7.99
N ALA A 39 -22.23 4.44 -7.20
CA ALA A 39 -22.56 5.68 -6.50
C ALA A 39 -21.66 6.78 -7.04
N GLU A 40 -22.20 7.98 -7.25
CA GLU A 40 -21.42 9.16 -7.63
C GLU A 40 -21.10 10.02 -6.40
N SER A 41 -21.94 9.94 -5.38
CA SER A 41 -21.81 10.68 -4.12
C SER A 41 -22.32 9.89 -2.92
N ILE A 42 -22.02 10.38 -1.72
CA ILE A 42 -22.55 9.85 -0.46
C ILE A 42 -24.08 9.95 -0.41
N SER A 43 -24.67 10.87 -1.17
CA SER A 43 -26.13 11.01 -1.25
C SER A 43 -26.82 9.84 -1.95
N ASP A 44 -26.06 9.03 -2.71
CA ASP A 44 -26.54 7.80 -3.36
C ASP A 44 -26.50 6.58 -2.42
N MET A 45 -26.01 6.74 -1.18
CA MET A 45 -25.88 5.64 -0.22
C MET A 45 -27.28 5.11 0.19
N PRO A 46 -27.52 3.78 0.12
CA PRO A 46 -28.78 3.20 0.56
C PRO A 46 -29.05 3.47 2.05
N ALA A 47 -30.30 3.79 2.37
CA ALA A 47 -30.72 4.16 3.73
C ALA A 47 -30.37 3.10 4.79
N ASP A 48 -30.39 1.82 4.42
CA ASP A 48 -30.05 0.70 5.31
C ASP A 48 -28.58 0.73 5.79
N PHE A 49 -27.69 1.42 5.07
CA PHE A 49 -26.29 1.60 5.47
C PHE A 49 -26.04 2.87 6.29
N GLN A 50 -27.00 3.82 6.33
CA GLN A 50 -26.82 5.12 6.98
C GLN A 50 -26.42 4.96 8.45
N TYR A 51 -27.12 4.09 9.19
CA TYR A 51 -26.81 3.85 10.60
C TYR A 51 -25.37 3.37 10.81
N ALA A 52 -24.91 2.42 10.00
CA ALA A 52 -23.56 1.89 10.10
C ALA A 52 -22.52 2.95 9.74
N ALA A 53 -22.76 3.74 8.69
CA ALA A 53 -21.88 4.83 8.27
C ALA A 53 -21.77 5.91 9.36
N ASP A 54 -22.89 6.36 9.92
CA ASP A 54 -22.91 7.35 11.00
C ASP A 54 -22.21 6.84 12.25
N TRP A 55 -22.43 5.57 12.60
CA TRP A 55 -21.75 4.95 13.72
C TRP A 55 -20.24 4.93 13.49
N ILE A 56 -19.76 4.50 12.31
CA ILE A 56 -18.32 4.49 11.97
C ILE A 56 -17.76 5.90 12.04
N TRP A 57 -18.45 6.89 11.49
CA TRP A 57 -18.02 8.28 11.51
C TRP A 57 -17.84 8.80 12.94
N GLN A 58 -18.89 8.70 13.76
CA GLN A 58 -18.85 9.21 15.14
C GLN A 58 -17.83 8.47 16.00
N ASN A 59 -17.76 7.14 15.87
CA ASN A 59 -17.00 6.29 16.78
C ASN A 59 -15.53 6.14 16.39
N ARG A 60 -15.25 6.03 15.08
CA ARG A 60 -13.92 5.71 14.53
C ARG A 60 -13.25 6.89 13.87
N ILE A 61 -13.99 7.88 13.36
CA ILE A 61 -13.37 9.06 12.73
C ILE A 61 -13.30 10.22 13.71
N GLU A 62 -14.43 10.68 14.26
CA GLU A 62 -14.48 11.86 15.13
C GLU A 62 -13.91 11.58 16.52
N ARG A 63 -14.45 10.58 17.23
CA ARG A 63 -14.03 10.29 18.62
C ARG A 63 -12.57 9.87 18.71
N GLU A 64 -12.11 9.02 17.79
CA GLU A 64 -10.72 8.53 17.73
C GLU A 64 -9.77 9.53 17.05
N LYS A 65 -10.29 10.61 16.45
CA LYS A 65 -9.52 11.63 15.72
C LYS A 65 -8.65 11.04 14.59
N SER A 66 -9.12 9.97 13.95
CA SER A 66 -8.33 9.14 13.03
C SER A 66 -7.78 9.87 11.80
N THR A 67 -8.36 11.01 11.42
CA THR A 67 -7.92 11.82 10.26
C THR A 67 -7.16 13.09 10.66
N VAL A 68 -7.03 13.42 11.95
CA VAL A 68 -6.37 14.64 12.42
C VAL A 68 -4.87 14.64 12.08
N ARG A 69 -4.26 13.45 12.01
CA ARG A 69 -2.85 13.28 11.66
C ARG A 69 -2.52 13.69 10.22
N ARG A 70 -3.47 13.70 9.28
CA ARG A 70 -3.22 14.04 7.87
C ARG A 70 -2.12 13.19 7.20
N ASN A 71 -2.01 11.91 7.61
CA ASN A 71 -1.08 10.93 7.04
C ASN A 71 -1.80 9.69 6.50
N THR A 72 -3.09 9.81 6.17
CA THR A 72 -3.79 8.71 5.50
C THR A 72 -3.28 8.58 4.07
N ILE A 73 -3.52 7.44 3.43
CA ILE A 73 -3.15 7.26 2.01
C ILE A 73 -3.80 8.31 1.09
N PHE A 74 -5.02 8.77 1.43
CA PHE A 74 -5.65 9.89 0.73
C PHE A 74 -4.82 11.18 0.84
N ASP A 75 -4.35 11.51 2.05
CA ASP A 75 -3.51 12.69 2.28
C ASP A 75 -2.17 12.59 1.56
N GLN A 76 -1.61 11.38 1.46
CA GLN A 76 -0.36 11.11 0.75
C GLN A 76 -0.53 11.33 -0.75
N ILE A 77 -1.55 10.72 -1.36
CA ILE A 77 -1.86 10.86 -2.79
C ILE A 77 -2.16 12.31 -3.17
N VAL A 78 -2.97 13.02 -2.37
CA VAL A 78 -3.31 14.43 -2.64
C VAL A 78 -2.07 15.32 -2.52
N ALA A 79 -1.23 15.11 -1.50
CA ALA A 79 0.04 15.84 -1.37
C ALA A 79 1.00 15.53 -2.52
N GLY A 80 1.00 14.28 -3.00
CA GLY A 80 1.74 13.81 -4.17
C GLY A 80 1.13 14.18 -5.51
N LYS A 81 -0.02 14.87 -5.54
CA LYS A 81 -0.74 15.24 -6.77
C LYS A 81 -1.06 14.03 -7.67
N GLY A 82 -1.45 12.90 -7.06
CA GLY A 82 -1.76 11.66 -7.78
C GLY A 82 -0.59 10.69 -7.88
N THR A 83 0.54 10.97 -7.21
CA THR A 83 1.66 10.03 -7.09
C THR A 83 1.77 9.46 -5.68
N ILE A 84 2.31 8.24 -5.58
CA ILE A 84 2.76 7.64 -4.33
C ILE A 84 4.10 6.93 -4.56
N ASN A 85 5.09 7.31 -3.77
CA ASN A 85 6.45 6.82 -3.90
C ASN A 85 6.76 5.83 -2.77
N TYR A 86 7.25 4.65 -3.12
CA TYR A 86 7.62 3.60 -2.19
C TYR A 86 9.13 3.47 -2.08
N VAL A 87 9.60 3.18 -0.87
CA VAL A 87 10.88 2.48 -0.68
C VAL A 87 10.59 1.03 -0.35
N VAL A 88 11.24 0.09 -1.04
CA VAL A 88 11.19 -1.31 -0.61
C VAL A 88 12.21 -1.52 0.50
N LYS A 89 11.71 -1.87 1.68
CA LYS A 89 12.51 -2.30 2.82
C LYS A 89 12.70 -3.82 2.74
N TRP A 90 13.81 -4.24 2.17
CA TRP A 90 14.18 -5.65 1.98
C TRP A 90 14.98 -6.15 3.18
N GLN A 91 14.26 -6.58 4.22
CA GLN A 91 14.83 -7.16 5.44
C GLN A 91 15.08 -8.66 5.24
N SER A 92 16.01 -9.01 4.35
CA SER A 92 16.38 -10.39 4.08
C SER A 92 17.82 -10.50 3.61
N HIS A 93 18.44 -11.65 3.86
CA HIS A 93 19.73 -12.03 3.26
C HIS A 93 19.58 -12.69 1.88
N ARG A 94 18.34 -12.95 1.44
CA ARG A 94 18.07 -13.50 0.11
C ARG A 94 18.31 -12.43 -0.96
N THR A 95 18.66 -12.90 -2.14
CA THR A 95 18.86 -12.04 -3.30
C THR A 95 17.54 -11.79 -4.04
N VAL A 96 17.45 -10.65 -4.70
CA VAL A 96 16.34 -10.26 -5.59
C VAL A 96 16.91 -9.80 -6.93
N THR A 97 16.43 -10.37 -8.03
CA THR A 97 16.84 -10.01 -9.40
C THR A 97 16.14 -8.75 -9.90
N TYR A 98 16.70 -8.11 -10.92
CA TYR A 98 16.04 -6.94 -11.54
C TYR A 98 14.62 -7.27 -12.01
N GLU A 99 14.41 -8.42 -12.67
CA GLU A 99 13.07 -8.85 -13.10
C GLU A 99 12.10 -9.00 -11.92
N GLN A 100 12.56 -9.51 -10.78
CA GLN A 100 11.74 -9.58 -9.58
C GLN A 100 11.42 -8.18 -9.06
N ARG A 101 12.40 -7.27 -8.98
CA ARG A 101 12.17 -5.87 -8.53
C ARG A 101 11.11 -5.16 -9.37
N GLN A 102 11.10 -5.35 -10.69
CA GLN A 102 10.05 -4.81 -11.57
C GLN A 102 8.64 -5.35 -11.24
N LYS A 103 8.53 -6.60 -10.75
CA LYS A 103 7.25 -7.17 -10.30
C LYS A 103 6.75 -6.54 -9.00
N PHE A 104 7.62 -6.01 -8.14
CA PHE A 104 7.19 -5.30 -6.92
C PHE A 104 6.47 -4.00 -7.27
N GLU A 105 7.02 -3.20 -8.18
CA GLU A 105 6.38 -1.94 -8.58
C GLU A 105 5.02 -2.22 -9.22
N LYS A 106 4.96 -3.21 -10.12
CA LYS A 106 3.69 -3.63 -10.73
C LYS A 106 2.69 -4.08 -9.67
N MET A 107 3.11 -4.91 -8.71
CA MET A 107 2.24 -5.39 -7.63
C MET A 107 1.67 -4.22 -6.82
N LEU A 108 2.52 -3.26 -6.42
CA LEU A 108 2.08 -2.09 -5.67
C LEU A 108 1.11 -1.22 -6.50
N SER A 109 1.41 -1.00 -7.77
CA SER A 109 0.55 -0.27 -8.71
C SER A 109 -0.81 -0.94 -8.87
N ASP A 110 -0.84 -2.26 -9.07
CA ASP A 110 -2.08 -3.04 -9.18
C ASP A 110 -2.91 -2.93 -7.88
N CYS A 111 -2.28 -3.04 -6.70
CA CYS A 111 -2.96 -2.96 -5.42
C CYS A 111 -3.58 -1.58 -5.15
N ILE A 112 -2.81 -0.51 -5.35
CA ILE A 112 -3.29 0.87 -5.13
C ILE A 112 -4.38 1.23 -6.14
N ASN A 113 -4.21 0.87 -7.41
CA ASN A 113 -5.19 1.23 -8.43
C ASN A 113 -6.45 0.38 -8.37
N ALA A 114 -6.39 -0.88 -7.94
CA ALA A 114 -7.59 -1.68 -7.69
C ALA A 114 -8.49 -1.06 -6.61
N TRP A 115 -7.90 -0.39 -5.61
CA TRP A 115 -8.65 0.42 -4.64
C TRP A 115 -9.11 1.77 -5.25
N ASN A 116 -8.23 2.46 -5.98
CA ASN A 116 -8.54 3.75 -6.62
C ASN A 116 -9.72 3.64 -7.60
N ASP A 117 -9.86 2.54 -8.32
CA ASP A 117 -10.94 2.31 -9.28
C ASP A 117 -12.33 2.40 -8.65
N TRP A 118 -12.45 2.11 -7.35
CA TRP A 118 -13.71 2.29 -6.60
C TRP A 118 -14.00 3.74 -6.22
N LEU A 119 -12.95 4.58 -6.14
CA LEU A 119 -13.04 5.99 -5.79
C LEU A 119 -13.10 6.90 -7.01
N ALA A 120 -12.58 6.46 -8.16
CA ALA A 120 -12.58 7.23 -9.40
C ALA A 120 -14.00 7.68 -9.78
N GLY A 121 -14.23 8.99 -9.71
CA GLY A 121 -15.53 9.62 -9.98
C GLY A 121 -16.51 9.66 -8.80
N TYR A 122 -16.15 9.12 -7.63
CA TYR A 122 -16.92 9.24 -6.39
C TYR A 122 -16.47 10.48 -5.59
N GLU A 123 -17.42 11.30 -5.11
CA GLU A 123 -17.15 12.46 -4.24
C GLU A 123 -16.07 13.43 -4.78
N ASN A 124 -16.07 13.67 -6.10
CA ASN A 124 -15.08 14.52 -6.79
C ASN A 124 -13.62 14.08 -6.58
N TRP A 125 -13.37 12.79 -6.28
CA TRP A 125 -12.02 12.26 -6.24
C TRP A 125 -11.30 12.54 -7.58
N PRO A 126 -10.18 13.28 -7.58
CA PRO A 126 -9.66 13.91 -8.79
C PRO A 126 -8.73 13.00 -9.61
N TYR A 127 -8.52 11.76 -9.18
CA TYR A 127 -7.54 10.86 -9.77
C TYR A 127 -8.21 9.60 -10.33
N ASP A 128 -8.27 9.52 -11.66
CA ASP A 128 -8.67 8.30 -12.37
C ASP A 128 -7.60 7.19 -12.28
N HIS A 129 -6.37 7.55 -11.99
CA HIS A 129 -5.23 6.65 -11.85
C HIS A 129 -4.18 7.25 -10.90
N ILE A 130 -3.54 6.41 -10.10
CA ILE A 130 -2.44 6.77 -9.20
C ILE A 130 -1.12 6.26 -9.77
N ASP A 131 -0.16 7.17 -9.93
CA ASP A 131 1.20 6.85 -10.37
C ASP A 131 2.01 6.32 -9.18
N VAL A 132 2.24 5.01 -9.15
CA VAL A 132 2.96 4.30 -8.08
C VAL A 132 4.40 4.03 -8.53
N LYS A 133 5.38 4.47 -7.75
CA LYS A 133 6.81 4.30 -8.07
C LYS A 133 7.57 3.65 -6.94
N ILE A 134 8.56 2.82 -7.25
CA ILE A 134 9.61 2.46 -6.29
C ILE A 134 10.79 3.42 -6.50
N VAL A 135 11.00 4.32 -5.55
CA VAL A 135 12.06 5.34 -5.61
C VAL A 135 13.35 4.93 -4.91
N GLY A 136 13.36 3.76 -4.27
CA GLY A 136 14.57 3.20 -3.70
C GLY A 136 14.40 1.85 -3.02
N TRP A 137 15.54 1.21 -2.74
CA TRP A 137 15.63 -0.06 -2.04
C TRP A 137 16.51 0.09 -0.79
N ALA A 138 15.92 -0.12 0.38
CA ALA A 138 16.66 -0.24 1.63
C ALA A 138 16.95 -1.74 1.87
N VAL A 139 18.23 -2.11 1.90
CA VAL A 139 18.69 -3.51 1.98
C VAL A 139 19.72 -3.69 3.11
N ILE A 140 19.79 -4.89 3.67
CA ILE A 140 20.81 -5.23 4.68
C ILE A 140 22.23 -5.23 4.06
N ASP A 141 22.34 -5.67 2.81
CA ASP A 141 23.58 -5.67 2.02
C ASP A 141 23.22 -5.33 0.57
N LYS A 142 24.02 -4.46 -0.08
CA LYS A 142 23.85 -4.11 -1.49
C LYS A 142 23.87 -5.34 -2.40
N ASN A 143 24.61 -6.39 -2.02
CA ASN A 143 24.69 -7.65 -2.76
C ASN A 143 23.37 -8.45 -2.76
N CYS A 144 22.38 -8.06 -1.95
CA CYS A 144 21.03 -8.61 -2.06
C CYS A 144 20.38 -8.24 -3.41
N LEU A 145 20.79 -7.15 -4.06
CA LEU A 145 20.24 -6.73 -5.34
C LEU A 145 21.11 -7.25 -6.49
N LEU A 146 20.61 -8.22 -7.24
CA LEU A 146 21.27 -8.75 -8.43
C LEU A 146 20.94 -7.89 -9.65
N ASP A 147 21.88 -7.75 -10.58
CA ASP A 147 21.70 -6.99 -11.82
C ASP A 147 21.27 -5.55 -11.53
N LEU A 148 22.01 -4.85 -10.67
CA LEU A 148 21.69 -3.47 -10.29
C LEU A 148 21.96 -2.51 -11.46
N HIS A 149 21.01 -1.61 -11.72
CA HIS A 149 21.14 -0.58 -12.75
C HIS A 149 21.53 0.78 -12.15
N ASP A 150 22.13 1.65 -12.98
CA ASP A 150 22.67 2.95 -12.54
C ASP A 150 21.60 3.95 -12.05
N ASP A 151 20.34 3.75 -12.45
CA ASP A 151 19.19 4.56 -12.05
C ASP A 151 18.55 4.11 -10.73
N GLU A 152 18.97 2.97 -10.16
CA GLU A 152 18.41 2.44 -8.92
C GLU A 152 19.08 3.05 -7.68
N VAL A 153 18.27 3.68 -6.81
CA VAL A 153 18.72 4.21 -5.52
C VAL A 153 18.73 3.09 -4.46
N VAL A 154 19.87 2.92 -3.78
CA VAL A 154 20.06 1.87 -2.77
C VAL A 154 20.54 2.47 -1.46
N TYR A 155 19.86 2.10 -0.36
CA TYR A 155 20.22 2.45 1.00
C TYR A 155 20.68 1.19 1.75
N THR A 156 21.78 1.30 2.49
CA THR A 156 22.40 0.16 3.20
C THR A 156 22.51 0.38 4.70
N ASP A 157 22.00 1.50 5.22
CA ASP A 157 21.98 1.76 6.65
C ASP A 157 20.96 0.83 7.34
N THR A 158 21.35 0.33 8.51
CA THR A 158 20.54 -0.63 9.28
C THR A 158 20.49 -0.25 10.76
N LYS A 159 19.40 -0.61 11.42
CA LYS A 159 19.26 -0.56 12.88
C LYS A 159 18.89 -1.94 13.43
N TYR A 160 19.12 -2.15 14.72
CA TYR A 160 18.70 -3.38 15.40
C TYR A 160 17.17 -3.52 15.36
N TYR A 161 16.71 -4.74 15.10
CA TYR A 161 15.30 -5.11 15.02
C TYR A 161 15.01 -6.30 15.92
N ASP A 162 14.04 -6.15 16.82
CA ASP A 162 13.57 -7.25 17.66
C ASP A 162 12.32 -7.88 17.06
N ALA A 163 12.49 -9.07 16.46
CA ALA A 163 11.44 -9.83 15.82
C ALA A 163 10.70 -10.80 16.78
N GLN A 164 10.92 -10.72 18.09
CA GLN A 164 10.39 -11.71 19.05
C GLN A 164 8.86 -11.86 18.99
N TYR A 165 8.13 -10.79 18.68
CA TYR A 165 6.65 -10.77 18.64
C TYR A 165 6.08 -10.75 17.23
N ASP A 166 6.94 -10.89 16.22
CA ASP A 166 6.51 -10.86 14.84
C ASP A 166 5.88 -12.19 14.42
N THR A 167 5.02 -12.09 13.41
CA THR A 167 4.43 -13.28 12.80
C THR A 167 5.52 -14.08 12.08
N SER A 168 5.64 -15.37 12.41
CA SER A 168 6.58 -16.29 11.77
C SER A 168 5.85 -17.28 10.86
N ASN A 169 6.47 -17.65 9.74
CA ASN A 169 6.06 -18.79 8.91
C ASN A 169 6.59 -20.15 9.43
N GLY A 170 7.32 -20.15 10.56
CA GLY A 170 7.89 -21.35 11.19
C GLY A 170 9.12 -21.94 10.50
N ARG A 171 9.62 -21.34 9.40
CA ARG A 171 10.78 -21.83 8.63
C ARG A 171 11.87 -20.79 8.48
N ASP A 172 11.48 -19.53 8.29
CA ASP A 172 12.38 -18.40 8.07
C ASP A 172 12.56 -17.60 9.37
N THR A 173 13.81 -17.23 9.65
CA THR A 173 14.15 -16.30 10.73
C THR A 173 14.20 -14.88 10.17
N ILE A 174 13.49 -13.96 10.81
CA ILE A 174 13.53 -12.53 10.50
C ILE A 174 14.91 -11.98 10.94
N PRO A 175 15.69 -11.33 10.05
CA PRO A 175 16.96 -10.73 10.44
C PRO A 175 16.81 -9.66 11.51
N ASP A 176 17.76 -9.58 12.44
CA ASP A 176 17.84 -8.55 13.49
C ASP A 176 18.36 -7.19 12.97
N LYS A 177 18.48 -7.05 11.64
CA LYS A 177 18.90 -5.83 10.95
C LYS A 177 17.77 -5.31 10.09
N GLU A 178 17.14 -4.23 10.51
CA GLU A 178 16.14 -3.51 9.71
C GLU A 178 16.85 -2.45 8.87
N PRO A 179 16.83 -2.57 7.52
CA PRO A 179 17.34 -1.51 6.67
C PRO A 179 16.35 -0.35 6.57
N PHE A 180 16.84 0.87 6.36
CA PHE A 180 15.98 2.05 6.23
C PHE A 180 16.53 3.06 5.22
N ALA A 181 15.63 3.89 4.69
CA ALA A 181 15.96 5.06 3.88
C ALA A 181 16.13 6.31 4.76
N PRO A 182 16.87 7.33 4.29
CA PRO A 182 17.10 8.57 5.03
C PRO A 182 15.80 9.27 5.43
N SER A 183 15.77 9.79 6.67
CA SER A 183 14.59 10.45 7.25
C SER A 183 14.19 11.70 6.46
N GLU A 184 15.16 12.42 5.89
CA GLU A 184 14.91 13.62 5.09
C GLU A 184 14.12 13.37 3.79
N LEU A 185 14.02 12.13 3.35
CA LEU A 185 13.18 11.73 2.21
C LEU A 185 11.82 11.18 2.64
N SER A 186 11.62 10.91 3.94
CA SER A 186 10.41 10.31 4.48
C SER A 186 9.29 11.32 4.63
N ARG A 187 8.17 11.11 3.94
CA ARG A 187 6.96 11.90 4.18
C ARG A 187 6.43 11.65 5.60
N PHE A 188 6.57 10.45 6.15
CA PHE A 188 6.14 10.14 7.50
C PHE A 188 6.86 10.97 8.57
N ASP A 189 8.14 11.28 8.37
CA ASP A 189 8.89 12.08 9.33
C ASP A 189 8.53 13.57 9.22
N HIS A 190 8.07 14.02 8.03
CA HIS A 190 7.90 15.43 7.72
C HIS A 190 6.46 15.88 7.37
N PHE A 191 5.44 15.01 7.46
CA PHE A 191 4.05 15.36 7.03
C PHE A 191 3.41 16.50 7.85
N THR A 192 3.91 16.78 9.05
CA THR A 192 3.41 17.90 9.88
C THR A 192 4.06 19.24 9.55
N GLU A 193 5.16 19.22 8.79
CA GLU A 193 5.98 20.38 8.47
C GLU A 193 5.49 21.05 7.18
N LYS A 194 4.68 22.11 7.32
CA LYS A 194 3.98 22.77 6.20
C LYS A 194 4.86 23.23 5.03
N ASN A 195 6.13 23.56 5.30
CA ASN A 195 7.04 24.14 4.32
C ASN A 195 8.26 23.24 4.05
N TYR A 196 8.22 21.98 4.49
CA TYR A 196 9.33 21.06 4.29
C TYR A 196 9.67 20.92 2.81
N GLN A 197 10.96 21.02 2.48
CA GLN A 197 11.46 20.87 1.13
C GLN A 197 12.25 19.57 1.05
N TYR A 198 11.66 18.56 0.42
CA TYR A 198 12.34 17.29 0.20
C TYR A 198 13.59 17.50 -0.66
N PRO A 199 14.75 16.94 -0.25
CA PRO A 199 15.93 16.93 -1.08
C PRO A 199 15.65 16.32 -2.46
N GLY A 200 15.92 17.08 -3.52
CA GLY A 200 15.62 16.66 -4.90
C GLY A 200 14.14 16.71 -5.31
N GLY A 201 13.27 17.26 -4.45
CA GLY A 201 11.88 17.53 -4.76
C GLY A 201 10.94 16.36 -4.50
N LEU A 202 9.69 16.53 -4.94
CA LEU A 202 8.60 15.59 -4.66
C LEU A 202 8.82 14.19 -5.24
N ASP A 203 9.58 14.06 -6.33
CA ASP A 203 9.84 12.77 -6.97
C ASP A 203 10.85 11.91 -6.19
N ASN A 204 11.69 12.53 -5.35
CA ASN A 204 12.72 11.83 -4.57
C ASN A 204 12.29 11.52 -3.13
N ARG A 205 11.18 12.10 -2.66
CA ARG A 205 10.58 11.69 -1.38
C ARG A 205 10.01 10.28 -1.49
N PHE A 206 9.85 9.58 -0.38
CA PHE A 206 9.00 8.40 -0.29
C PHE A 206 7.85 8.62 0.70
N ASP A 207 6.71 8.03 0.39
CA ASP A 207 5.46 8.16 1.14
C ASP A 207 5.19 6.92 2.01
N MET A 208 5.65 5.75 1.58
CA MET A 208 5.45 4.47 2.28
C MET A 208 6.65 3.54 2.13
N TYR A 209 6.88 2.70 3.14
CA TYR A 209 7.65 1.48 2.97
C TYR A 209 6.77 0.34 2.48
N MET A 210 7.30 -0.45 1.54
CA MET A 210 6.89 -1.84 1.35
C MET A 210 7.87 -2.71 2.14
N TRP A 211 7.41 -3.34 3.23
CA TRP A 211 8.28 -4.11 4.12
C TRP A 211 8.30 -5.59 3.74
N ALA A 212 9.30 -5.96 2.96
CA ALA A 212 9.57 -7.32 2.55
C ALA A 212 10.55 -8.00 3.51
N THR A 213 10.01 -8.69 4.50
CA THR A 213 10.79 -9.43 5.48
C THR A 213 11.21 -10.79 4.93
N GLN A 214 12.32 -11.35 5.43
CA GLN A 214 12.72 -12.72 5.10
C GLN A 214 11.57 -13.70 5.33
N GLY A 215 11.25 -14.48 4.28
CA GLY A 215 10.05 -15.30 4.23
C GLY A 215 8.95 -14.70 3.35
N PHE A 216 9.07 -13.46 2.89
CA PHE A 216 8.17 -12.85 1.90
C PHE A 216 8.02 -13.76 0.66
N PRO A 217 6.79 -13.97 0.13
CA PRO A 217 5.53 -13.35 0.55
C PRO A 217 4.80 -14.03 1.72
N ASP A 218 5.35 -15.11 2.30
CA ASP A 218 4.74 -15.85 3.40
C ASP A 218 4.85 -15.13 4.76
N ILE A 219 5.77 -14.17 4.90
CA ILE A 219 5.98 -13.30 6.07
C ILE A 219 6.17 -11.85 5.61
N GLY A 220 5.65 -10.90 6.38
CA GLY A 220 5.79 -9.46 6.12
C GLY A 220 4.55 -8.86 5.45
N GLY A 221 4.53 -7.54 5.30
CA GLY A 221 3.34 -6.78 4.89
C GLY A 221 3.65 -5.70 3.85
N CYS A 222 2.64 -5.36 3.04
CA CYS A 222 2.77 -4.43 1.90
C CYS A 222 2.60 -2.94 2.29
N GLY A 223 2.98 -2.52 3.50
CA GLY A 223 2.81 -1.12 3.90
C GLY A 223 3.18 -0.81 5.35
N GLY A 224 4.06 0.17 5.55
CA GLY A 224 4.29 0.88 6.81
C GLY A 224 4.74 2.30 6.50
N ASP A 225 4.26 3.27 7.26
CA ASP A 225 4.70 4.67 7.15
C ASP A 225 6.05 4.88 7.87
#